data_AF-A0A0T6B6Y6-F1
#
_entry.id   AF-A0A0T6B6Y6-F1
#
_cell.length_a   1.000
_cell.length_b   1.000
_cell.length_c   1.000
_cell.angle_alpha   90.00
_cell.angle_beta   90.00
_cell.angle_gamma   90.00
#
_symmetry.space_group_name_H-M   'P 1'
#
loop_
_entity.id
_entity.type
_entity.pdbx_description
1 polymer ?
#
loop_
_entity_poly.entity_id
_entity_poly.type
_entity_poly.pdbx_seq_one_letter_code
_entity_poly.pdbx_strand_id
1 'polypeptide(L)'
;RDQPNGRPQWRFTVFAQDEGGEGLVGYADVQVNLKDINDNSPIFPQGVYFGNVTENGTAGMVVMTMTAVDYDDPNEGTNARLAYSIEKNVIEEETGSPIFEIESETGVIKTAVCCLDRERTPDYSIQVVAMDGGGLKGTGTASIRVKDINDMPPQFTKDEWFTEVDETDGTSLPEMPILTVTVHDEDETNKFQYKVIENSGYGADKFTMVRNNDGTGSLKIVQPLDYEDLLQSNGFRFRIQVNDKGEDNDNDKYHVAYSWVVVKLRDINDNKPQFERPNIEVSVYENAEVGKSL
;
A
#
# COMPACT_ATOMS: atom_id res chain seq x y z
N ARG A 1 -0.77 41.26 28.01
CA ARG A 1 -1.62 42.07 27.09
C ARG A 1 -2.50 41.16 26.22
N ASP A 2 -2.33 39.86 26.35
CA ASP A 2 -2.33 38.95 25.22
C ASP A 2 -3.65 38.19 25.15
N GLN A 3 -3.96 37.68 23.96
CA GLN A 3 -5.21 36.96 23.73
C GLN A 3 -5.24 35.66 24.54
N PRO A 4 -6.42 35.14 24.91
CA PRO A 4 -7.76 35.60 24.53
C PRO A 4 -8.40 36.63 25.48
N ASN A 5 -7.81 36.88 26.64
CA ASN A 5 -8.45 37.65 27.72
C ASN A 5 -7.79 39.00 28.03
N GLY A 6 -6.63 39.28 27.44
CA GLY A 6 -5.88 40.51 27.65
C GLY A 6 -6.49 41.72 26.94
N ARG A 7 -6.14 42.91 27.43
CA ARG A 7 -6.49 44.19 26.80
C ARG A 7 -5.20 45.00 26.59
N PRO A 8 -4.91 45.47 25.37
CA PRO A 8 -3.71 46.25 25.08
C PRO A 8 -3.81 47.68 25.64
N GLN A 9 -5.02 48.15 25.90
CA GLN A 9 -5.28 49.52 26.27
C GLN A 9 -6.31 49.62 27.41
N TRP A 10 -6.01 50.48 28.38
CA TRP A 10 -6.91 50.87 29.45
C TRP A 10 -7.16 52.37 29.38
N ARG A 11 -8.43 52.77 29.48
CA ARG A 11 -8.86 54.17 29.52
C ARG A 11 -9.65 54.40 30.79
N PHE A 12 -9.29 55.43 31.54
CA PHE A 12 -10.03 55.87 32.71
C PHE A 12 -9.90 57.38 32.88
N THR A 13 -10.93 58.01 33.44
CA THR A 13 -10.92 59.44 33.74
C THR A 13 -10.52 59.62 35.20
N VAL A 14 -9.52 60.46 35.44
CA VAL A 14 -9.14 60.90 36.79
C VAL A 14 -9.71 62.28 37.03
N PHE A 15 -9.96 62.61 38.29
CA PHE A 15 -10.34 63.96 38.67
C PHE A 15 -9.53 64.43 39.87
N ALA A 16 -9.34 65.74 39.96
CA ALA A 16 -8.73 66.41 41.09
C ALA A 16 -9.72 67.47 41.60
N GLN A 17 -9.89 67.55 42.92
CA GLN A 17 -10.81 68.48 43.58
C GLN A 17 -10.05 69.21 44.69
N ASP A 18 -10.20 70.54 44.78
CA ASP A 18 -9.65 71.34 45.88
C ASP A 18 -10.61 71.47 47.08
N GLU A 19 -10.07 71.90 48.22
CA GLU A 19 -10.75 72.18 49.51
C GLU A 19 -11.89 71.24 49.94
N GLY A 20 -11.54 70.12 50.59
CA GLY A 20 -12.41 69.44 51.58
C GLY A 20 -13.76 68.89 51.09
N GLY A 21 -14.06 68.95 49.79
CA GLY A 21 -15.29 68.45 49.18
C GLY A 21 -16.20 69.52 48.55
N GLU A 22 -15.90 70.81 48.67
CA GLU A 22 -16.71 71.91 48.07
C GLU A 22 -16.01 72.69 46.94
N GLY A 23 -14.77 72.30 46.59
CA GLY A 23 -13.98 72.97 45.57
C GLY A 23 -14.28 72.61 44.10
N LEU A 24 -13.58 73.28 43.17
CA LEU A 24 -13.68 73.06 41.73
C LEU A 24 -13.08 71.69 41.34
N VAL A 25 -13.75 70.99 40.41
CA VAL A 25 -13.28 69.68 39.93
C VAL A 25 -12.65 69.83 38.55
N GLY A 26 -11.38 69.43 38.43
CA GLY A 26 -10.71 69.22 37.14
C GLY A 26 -10.74 67.75 36.74
N TYR A 27 -11.03 67.46 35.48
CA TYR A 27 -11.01 66.10 34.92
C TYR A 27 -9.85 65.94 33.94
N ALA A 28 -9.26 64.75 33.88
CA ALA A 28 -8.30 64.38 32.85
C ALA A 28 -8.54 62.93 32.40
N ASP A 29 -8.51 62.70 31.10
CA ASP A 29 -8.55 61.35 30.55
C ASP A 29 -7.15 60.75 30.53
N VAL A 30 -7.00 59.57 31.13
CA VAL A 30 -5.76 58.81 31.17
C VAL A 30 -5.91 57.59 30.27
N GLN A 31 -5.00 57.49 29.30
CA GLN A 31 -4.86 56.33 28.43
C GLN A 31 -3.54 55.61 28.76
N VAL A 32 -3.65 54.37 29.19
CA VAL A 32 -2.51 53.48 29.43
C VAL A 32 -2.43 52.48 28.29
N ASN A 33 -1.34 52.54 27.52
CA ASN A 33 -1.01 51.54 26.50
C ASN A 33 0.00 50.58 27.10
N LEU A 34 -0.32 49.28 27.13
CA LEU A 34 0.61 48.25 27.58
C LEU A 34 1.53 47.88 26.42
N LYS A 35 2.84 47.85 26.68
CA LYS A 35 3.84 47.33 25.75
C LYS A 35 3.90 45.82 25.82
N ASP A 36 4.24 45.22 24.69
CA ASP A 36 4.39 43.78 24.57
C ASP A 36 5.70 43.34 25.22
N ILE A 37 5.71 42.15 25.81
CA ILE A 37 6.91 41.47 26.26
C ILE A 37 6.83 40.03 25.77
N ASN A 38 7.98 39.42 25.49
CA ASN A 38 8.04 38.06 24.96
C ASN A 38 7.79 37.02 26.07
N ASP A 39 6.53 36.84 26.48
CA ASP A 39 6.13 35.98 27.59
C ASP A 39 5.24 34.81 27.19
N ASN A 40 4.86 34.71 25.92
CA ASN A 40 4.17 33.56 25.36
C ASN A 40 5.12 32.73 24.50
N SER A 41 5.19 31.42 24.77
CA SER A 41 5.94 30.51 23.90
C SER A 41 5.07 30.07 22.71
N PRO A 42 5.66 29.81 21.54
CA PRO A 42 4.95 29.22 20.42
C PRO A 42 4.33 27.86 20.79
N ILE A 43 3.14 27.57 20.30
CA ILE A 43 2.41 26.33 20.60
C ILE A 43 1.87 25.70 19.33
N PHE A 44 2.08 24.40 19.15
CA PHE A 44 1.39 23.63 18.11
C PHE A 44 0.02 23.20 18.63
N PRO A 45 -1.10 23.59 17.98
CA PRO A 45 -2.45 23.24 18.45
C PRO A 45 -2.73 21.73 18.48
N GLN A 46 -2.09 20.96 17.58
CA GLN A 46 -2.15 19.51 17.55
C GLN A 46 -0.85 18.93 18.11
N GLY A 47 -0.96 17.86 18.91
CA GLY A 47 0.23 17.16 19.40
C GLY A 47 0.99 16.40 18.31
N VAL A 48 0.26 15.81 17.37
CA VAL A 48 0.80 15.07 16.22
C VAL A 48 0.08 15.52 14.95
N TYR A 49 0.85 15.83 13.92
CA TYR A 49 0.38 16.13 12.57
C TYR A 49 0.64 14.94 11.67
N PHE A 50 -0.32 14.60 10.83
CA PHE A 50 -0.22 13.50 9.87
C PHE A 50 -0.07 14.05 8.46
N GLY A 51 0.94 13.58 7.74
CA GLY A 51 1.16 13.92 6.34
C GLY A 51 1.55 12.69 5.53
N ASN A 52 1.42 12.80 4.22
CA ASN A 52 1.70 11.69 3.33
C ASN A 52 2.57 12.17 2.16
N VAL A 53 3.44 11.29 1.68
CA VAL A 53 4.29 11.55 0.51
C VAL A 53 4.36 10.28 -0.32
N THR A 54 4.33 10.40 -1.64
CA THR A 54 4.49 9.23 -2.53
C THR A 54 5.95 8.83 -2.58
N GLU A 55 6.22 7.52 -2.59
CA GLU A 55 7.55 7.02 -2.88
C GLU A 55 8.00 7.34 -4.31
N ASN A 56 9.25 7.06 -4.64
CA ASN A 56 9.85 7.36 -5.95
C ASN A 56 9.71 8.83 -6.40
N GLY A 57 9.32 9.73 -5.49
CA GLY A 57 9.24 11.15 -5.72
C GLY A 57 10.62 11.79 -5.71
N THR A 58 10.73 12.97 -6.32
CA THR A 58 11.97 13.75 -6.31
C THR A 58 12.15 14.50 -4.98
N ALA A 59 13.36 15.03 -4.75
CA ALA A 59 13.55 16.05 -3.73
C ALA A 59 12.63 17.26 -3.98
N GLY A 60 12.21 17.93 -2.91
CA GLY A 60 11.34 19.10 -2.92
C GLY A 60 9.84 18.79 -2.92
N MET A 61 9.44 17.52 -2.81
CA MET A 61 8.02 17.14 -2.75
C MET A 61 7.41 17.60 -1.43
N VAL A 62 6.29 18.30 -1.52
CA VAL A 62 5.56 18.80 -0.33
C VAL A 62 4.91 17.63 0.38
N VAL A 63 5.19 17.50 1.67
CA VAL A 63 4.64 16.45 2.55
C VAL A 63 3.43 16.98 3.32
N MET A 64 3.61 18.08 4.04
CA MET A 64 2.58 18.74 4.84
C MET A 64 3.01 20.16 5.24
N THR A 65 2.15 20.88 5.95
CA THR A 65 2.48 22.16 6.59
C THR A 65 2.14 22.07 8.08
N MET A 66 3.10 22.42 8.94
CA MET A 66 2.89 22.51 10.38
C MET A 66 2.83 23.97 10.80
N THR A 67 1.78 24.33 11.54
CA THR A 67 1.57 25.71 12.00
C THR A 67 1.52 25.74 13.52
N ALA A 68 2.38 26.59 14.09
CA ALA A 68 2.34 26.97 15.50
C ALA A 68 1.68 28.34 15.66
N VAL A 69 1.17 28.61 16.86
CA VAL A 69 0.55 29.88 17.24
C VAL A 69 1.31 30.45 18.42
N ASP A 70 1.64 31.74 18.33
CA ASP A 70 2.12 32.55 19.44
C ASP A 70 1.06 33.57 19.82
N TYR A 71 0.92 33.87 21.11
CA TYR A 71 -0.09 34.80 21.62
C TYR A 71 0.45 36.22 21.86
N ASP A 72 1.76 36.44 21.75
CA ASP A 72 2.37 37.78 21.75
C ASP A 72 1.86 38.65 20.58
N ASP A 73 2.02 39.98 20.65
CA ASP A 73 1.48 40.85 19.60
C ASP A 73 2.27 40.77 18.27
N PRO A 74 1.64 40.38 17.16
CA PRO A 74 2.33 40.24 15.87
C PRO A 74 2.74 41.57 15.22
N ASN A 75 2.22 42.69 15.71
CA ASN A 75 2.55 44.02 15.18
C ASN A 75 3.66 44.72 15.98
N GLU A 76 4.07 44.18 17.13
CA GLU A 76 5.06 44.80 18.01
C GLU A 76 6.34 43.96 18.10
N GLY A 77 7.31 44.30 17.25
CA GLY A 77 8.61 43.63 17.24
C GLY A 77 8.57 42.27 16.55
N THR A 78 9.28 41.30 17.12
CA THR A 78 9.45 39.94 16.54
C THR A 78 8.94 38.84 17.47
N ASN A 79 8.26 39.21 18.56
CA ASN A 79 7.86 38.27 19.62
C ASN A 79 6.82 37.25 19.15
N ALA A 80 5.95 37.60 18.19
CA ALA A 80 5.05 36.63 17.57
C ALA A 80 5.53 36.10 16.20
N ARG A 81 6.72 36.51 15.72
CA ARG A 81 7.24 36.07 14.41
C ARG A 81 7.94 34.73 14.57
N LEU A 82 7.37 33.70 13.96
CA LEU A 82 7.85 32.34 14.09
C LEU A 82 8.86 31.95 13.00
N ALA A 83 9.89 31.23 13.41
CA ALA A 83 10.81 30.50 12.55
C ALA A 83 10.74 29.01 12.87
N TYR A 84 10.55 28.18 11.85
CA TYR A 84 10.43 26.73 11.96
C TYR A 84 11.76 26.03 11.66
N SER A 85 12.03 24.94 12.38
CA SER A 85 13.17 24.05 12.14
C SER A 85 12.85 22.62 12.54
N ILE A 86 13.60 21.65 12.00
CA ILE A 86 13.51 20.25 12.41
C ILE A 86 14.61 19.99 13.45
N GLU A 87 14.22 19.63 14.68
CA GLU A 87 15.15 19.30 15.76
C GLU A 87 15.61 17.84 15.69
N LYS A 88 14.67 16.93 15.42
CA LYS A 88 14.96 15.51 15.20
C LYS A 88 14.49 15.12 13.82
N ASN A 89 15.46 14.85 12.97
CA ASN A 89 15.25 14.36 11.61
C ASN A 89 15.63 12.89 11.51
N VAL A 90 15.16 12.26 10.44
CA VAL A 90 15.65 10.95 10.03
C VAL A 90 16.77 11.18 9.02
N ILE A 91 17.86 10.45 9.18
CA ILE A 91 19.05 10.56 8.34
C ILE A 91 19.05 9.38 7.37
N GLU A 92 19.24 9.66 6.10
CA GLU A 92 19.43 8.64 5.07
C GLU A 92 20.79 7.96 5.28
N GLU A 93 20.80 6.63 5.39
CA GLU A 93 22.01 5.87 5.74
C GLU A 93 23.12 5.98 4.69
N GLU A 94 22.75 6.11 3.42
CA GLU A 94 23.71 6.10 2.30
C GLU A 94 24.41 7.45 2.12
N THR A 95 23.67 8.55 2.25
CA THR A 95 24.19 9.89 2.02
C THR A 95 24.57 10.62 3.31
N GLY A 96 24.08 10.15 4.47
CA GLY A 96 24.20 10.85 5.74
C GLY A 96 23.42 12.17 5.79
N SER A 97 22.52 12.40 4.84
CA SER A 97 21.75 13.64 4.71
C SER A 97 20.39 13.54 5.40
N PRO A 98 19.82 14.66 5.88
CA PRO A 98 18.45 14.67 6.40
C PRO A 98 17.46 14.31 5.29
N ILE A 99 16.46 13.48 5.62
CA ILE A 99 15.43 13.04 4.66
C ILE A 99 14.41 14.16 4.39
N PHE A 100 14.11 14.97 5.40
CA PHE A 100 13.13 16.05 5.31
C PHE A 100 13.76 17.41 5.55
N GLU A 101 13.22 18.43 4.93
CA GLU A 101 13.51 19.83 5.21
C GLU A 101 12.22 20.59 5.54
N ILE A 102 12.36 21.71 6.23
CA ILE A 102 11.23 22.59 6.54
C ILE A 102 11.57 24.02 6.12
N GLU A 103 10.62 24.67 5.47
CA GLU A 103 10.71 26.09 5.17
C GLU A 103 10.53 26.90 6.46
N SER A 104 11.54 27.69 6.81
CA SER A 104 11.60 28.38 8.11
C SER A 104 10.48 29.40 8.32
N GLU A 105 9.94 30.01 7.26
CA GLU A 105 8.90 31.04 7.39
C GLU A 105 7.48 30.50 7.28
N THR A 106 7.28 29.41 6.55
CA THR A 106 5.94 28.88 6.20
C THR A 106 5.58 27.61 6.97
N GLY A 107 6.57 26.89 7.52
CA GLY A 107 6.37 25.60 8.17
C GLY A 107 6.04 24.46 7.19
N VAL A 108 6.26 24.67 5.89
CA VAL A 108 6.07 23.63 4.86
C VAL A 108 7.20 22.62 4.96
N ILE A 109 6.85 21.35 5.20
CA ILE A 109 7.80 20.22 5.20
C ILE A 109 7.88 19.65 3.78
N LYS A 110 9.11 19.46 3.29
CA LYS A 110 9.42 18.86 2.00
C LYS A 110 10.40 17.71 2.13
N THR A 111 10.45 16.85 1.12
CA THR A 111 11.55 15.88 0.99
C THR A 111 12.84 16.61 0.63
N ALA A 112 13.93 16.34 1.35
CA ALA A 112 15.25 16.88 1.02
C ALA A 112 16.05 15.94 0.10
N VAL A 113 15.64 14.66 0.02
CA VAL A 113 16.30 13.62 -0.77
C VAL A 113 15.36 13.04 -1.82
N CYS A 114 15.95 12.49 -2.88
CA CYS A 114 15.32 11.43 -3.66
C CYS A 114 16.03 10.12 -3.29
N CYS A 115 15.38 8.98 -3.22
CA CYS A 115 13.95 8.74 -3.40
C CYS A 115 13.47 7.93 -2.20
N LEU A 116 12.31 8.26 -1.66
CA LEU A 116 11.73 7.45 -0.58
C LEU A 116 11.32 6.11 -1.17
N ASP A 117 11.46 5.07 -0.37
CA ASP A 117 11.18 3.66 -0.68
C ASP A 117 10.32 3.15 0.48
N ARG A 118 9.06 2.81 0.19
CA ARG A 118 8.08 2.40 1.17
C ARG A 118 8.39 1.00 1.71
N GLU A 119 8.85 0.09 0.86
CA GLU A 119 9.27 -1.28 1.21
C GLU A 119 10.41 -1.25 2.23
N ARG A 120 11.30 -0.26 2.14
CA ARG A 120 12.36 -0.03 3.11
C ARG A 120 11.88 0.69 4.37
N THR A 121 11.14 1.78 4.23
CA THR A 121 10.67 2.58 5.39
C THR A 121 9.30 3.21 5.12
N PRO A 122 8.21 2.60 5.63
CA PRO A 122 6.85 3.05 5.31
C PRO A 122 6.41 4.30 6.09
N ASP A 123 7.00 4.54 7.27
CA ASP A 123 6.58 5.60 8.17
C ASP A 123 7.80 6.33 8.78
N TYR A 124 7.72 7.66 8.82
CA TYR A 124 8.70 8.52 9.47
C TYR A 124 8.06 9.33 10.59
N SER A 125 8.85 9.64 11.61
CA SER A 125 8.46 10.53 12.70
C SER A 125 9.57 11.56 12.94
N ILE A 126 9.24 12.83 12.77
CA ILE A 126 10.17 13.96 12.96
C ILE A 126 9.64 14.93 14.01
N GLN A 127 10.55 15.61 14.71
CA GLN A 127 10.22 16.63 15.72
C GLN A 127 10.52 18.02 15.16
N VAL A 128 9.48 18.84 15.07
CA VAL A 128 9.56 20.23 14.58
C VAL A 128 9.55 21.19 15.76
N VAL A 129 10.36 22.23 15.65
CA VAL A 129 10.42 23.35 16.59
C VAL A 129 9.91 24.61 15.89
N ALA A 130 9.08 25.38 16.58
CA ALA A 130 8.80 26.77 16.25
C ALA A 130 9.48 27.66 17.29
N MET A 131 10.23 28.65 16.84
CA MET A 131 10.93 29.62 17.70
C MET A 131 10.47 31.02 17.35
N ASP A 132 10.12 31.82 18.35
CA ASP A 132 9.82 33.22 18.16
C ASP A 132 11.10 34.08 17.99
N GLY A 133 10.95 35.38 17.77
CA GLY A 133 12.08 36.30 17.69
C GLY A 133 12.74 36.63 19.04
N GLY A 134 12.10 36.34 20.17
CA GLY A 134 12.61 36.57 21.52
C GLY A 134 13.40 35.40 22.11
N GLY A 135 13.30 34.22 21.50
CA GLY A 135 13.99 32.99 21.84
C GLY A 135 13.15 31.87 22.46
N LEU A 136 11.85 32.07 22.71
CA LEU A 136 10.99 31.01 23.23
C LEU A 136 10.63 30.00 22.13
N LYS A 137 10.37 28.76 22.54
CA LYS A 137 10.25 27.61 21.64
C LYS A 137 9.05 26.74 21.98
N GLY A 138 8.35 26.31 20.93
CA GLY A 138 7.35 25.24 20.95
C GLY A 138 7.82 24.03 20.15
N THR A 139 7.34 22.83 20.51
CA THR A 139 7.64 21.59 19.78
C THR A 139 6.36 20.90 19.33
N GLY A 140 6.42 20.24 18.17
CA GLY A 140 5.35 19.41 17.62
C GLY A 140 5.93 18.18 16.91
N THR A 141 5.12 17.13 16.77
CA THR A 141 5.52 15.89 16.08
C THR A 141 4.83 15.80 14.72
N ALA A 142 5.60 15.48 13.68
CA ALA A 142 5.09 15.14 12.36
C ALA A 142 5.24 13.63 12.12
N SER A 143 4.13 12.95 11.88
CA SER A 143 4.05 11.56 11.45
C SER A 143 3.79 11.52 9.95
N ILE A 144 4.71 10.96 9.19
CA ILE A 144 4.71 10.97 7.74
C ILE A 144 4.58 9.55 7.25
N ARG A 145 3.54 9.26 6.46
CA ARG A 145 3.35 7.96 5.81
C ARG A 145 3.74 8.02 4.34
N VAL A 146 4.59 7.09 3.92
CA VAL A 146 4.93 6.90 2.52
C VAL A 146 3.78 6.17 1.83
N LYS A 147 3.31 6.71 0.70
CA LYS A 147 2.28 6.08 -0.13
C LYS A 147 2.94 5.17 -1.15
N ASP A 148 2.41 3.96 -1.16
CA ASP A 148 2.69 2.87 -2.09
C ASP A 148 2.50 3.29 -3.56
N ILE A 149 3.48 2.97 -4.38
CA ILE A 149 3.44 2.92 -5.84
C ILE A 149 3.75 1.49 -6.21
N ASN A 150 2.98 0.90 -7.12
CA ASN A 150 3.27 -0.42 -7.65
C ASN A 150 4.56 -0.39 -8.49
N ASP A 151 5.70 -0.65 -7.86
CA ASP A 151 7.03 -0.69 -8.45
C ASP A 151 7.75 -2.01 -8.18
N MET A 152 7.17 -2.90 -7.36
CA MET A 152 7.67 -4.25 -7.12
C MET A 152 6.92 -5.26 -8.00
N PRO A 153 7.63 -6.11 -8.75
CA PRO A 153 6.97 -7.11 -9.58
C PRO A 153 6.51 -8.31 -8.76
N PRO A 154 5.36 -8.92 -9.09
CA PRO A 154 4.92 -10.13 -8.43
C PRO A 154 5.85 -11.28 -8.78
N GLN A 155 6.02 -12.22 -7.87
CA GLN A 155 6.90 -13.39 -8.05
C GLN A 155 6.18 -14.65 -7.63
N PHE A 156 6.13 -15.65 -8.53
CA PHE A 156 5.68 -16.98 -8.12
C PHE A 156 6.69 -17.59 -7.15
N THR A 157 6.19 -18.31 -6.13
CA THR A 157 7.08 -19.00 -5.17
C THR A 157 7.81 -20.20 -5.78
N LYS A 158 7.45 -20.63 -7.00
CA LYS A 158 8.09 -21.69 -7.77
C LYS A 158 8.15 -21.36 -9.25
N ASP A 159 9.24 -21.76 -9.89
CA ASP A 159 9.42 -21.68 -11.35
C ASP A 159 8.57 -22.70 -12.12
N GLU A 160 8.29 -23.85 -11.50
CA GLU A 160 7.46 -24.92 -12.06
C GLU A 160 6.63 -25.60 -10.96
N TRP A 161 5.32 -25.70 -11.20
CA TRP A 161 4.35 -26.36 -10.34
C TRP A 161 3.98 -27.71 -10.91
N PHE A 162 3.74 -28.68 -10.04
CA PHE A 162 3.39 -30.03 -10.41
C PHE A 162 2.11 -30.44 -9.69
N THR A 163 1.18 -31.03 -10.43
CA THR A 163 0.00 -31.70 -9.88
C THR A 163 -0.33 -32.93 -10.71
N GLU A 164 -1.11 -33.82 -10.12
CA GLU A 164 -1.57 -35.05 -10.74
C GLU A 164 -3.07 -35.18 -10.47
N VAL A 165 -3.84 -35.42 -11.52
CA VAL A 165 -5.30 -35.45 -11.47
C VAL A 165 -5.80 -36.70 -12.18
N ASP A 166 -6.90 -37.23 -11.70
CA ASP A 166 -7.63 -38.28 -12.39
C ASP A 166 -8.27 -37.68 -13.65
N GLU A 167 -8.43 -38.50 -14.70
CA GLU A 167 -9.22 -38.10 -15.86
C GLU A 167 -10.69 -37.83 -15.52
N THR A 168 -11.41 -37.19 -16.43
CA THR A 168 -12.81 -36.82 -16.22
C THR A 168 -13.75 -37.85 -16.84
N ASP A 169 -14.95 -38.03 -16.27
CA ASP A 169 -15.98 -38.90 -16.82
C ASP A 169 -16.65 -38.38 -18.12
N GLY A 170 -16.14 -37.29 -18.69
CA GLY A 170 -16.68 -36.62 -19.89
C GLY A 170 -18.00 -35.87 -19.70
N THR A 171 -18.66 -36.00 -18.55
CA THR A 171 -19.99 -35.42 -18.27
C THR A 171 -19.98 -34.32 -17.22
N SER A 172 -19.08 -34.41 -16.25
CA SER A 172 -18.93 -33.44 -15.16
C SER A 172 -17.49 -32.96 -15.04
N LEU A 173 -17.33 -31.67 -14.75
CA LEU A 173 -16.03 -31.08 -14.46
C LEU A 173 -15.82 -30.98 -12.96
N PRO A 174 -14.61 -31.22 -12.44
CA PRO A 174 -14.32 -31.03 -11.03
C PRO A 174 -14.60 -29.59 -10.59
N GLU A 175 -15.44 -29.41 -9.57
CA GLU A 175 -15.71 -28.08 -9.01
C GLU A 175 -14.52 -27.52 -8.21
N MET A 176 -13.76 -28.43 -7.60
CA MET A 176 -12.61 -28.11 -6.76
C MET A 176 -11.38 -27.79 -7.62
N PRO A 177 -10.55 -26.81 -7.21
CA PRO A 177 -9.31 -26.53 -7.88
C PRO A 177 -8.30 -27.68 -7.72
N ILE A 178 -7.52 -27.91 -8.76
CA ILE A 178 -6.55 -29.02 -8.83
C ILE A 178 -5.14 -28.63 -8.37
N LEU A 179 -4.89 -27.33 -8.22
CA LEU A 179 -3.63 -26.76 -7.75
C LEU A 179 -3.89 -25.33 -7.26
N THR A 180 -3.28 -24.96 -6.14
CA THR A 180 -3.18 -23.57 -5.67
C THR A 180 -1.75 -23.10 -5.81
N VAL A 181 -1.54 -22.00 -6.53
CA VAL A 181 -0.25 -21.33 -6.69
C VAL A 181 -0.20 -20.10 -5.81
N THR A 182 0.98 -19.80 -5.30
CA THR A 182 1.22 -18.63 -4.45
C THR A 182 2.19 -17.68 -5.11
N VAL A 183 1.97 -16.40 -4.88
CA VAL A 183 2.81 -15.30 -5.35
C VAL A 183 3.22 -14.46 -4.16
N HIS A 184 4.37 -13.83 -4.27
CA HIS A 184 4.90 -12.86 -3.33
C HIS A 184 5.13 -11.55 -4.07
N ASP A 185 4.73 -10.46 -3.44
CA ASP A 185 4.85 -9.11 -3.94
C ASP A 185 4.90 -8.20 -2.70
N GLU A 186 5.84 -7.26 -2.69
CA GLU A 186 6.10 -6.43 -1.52
C GLU A 186 5.16 -5.22 -1.44
N ASP A 187 4.49 -4.83 -2.53
CA ASP A 187 3.61 -3.66 -2.57
C ASP A 187 2.40 -3.83 -1.62
N GLU A 188 1.93 -2.74 -0.99
CA GLU A 188 0.75 -2.76 -0.12
C GLU A 188 -0.55 -3.00 -0.91
N THR A 189 -0.63 -2.48 -2.14
CA THR A 189 -1.88 -2.36 -2.91
C THR A 189 -2.02 -3.36 -4.07
N ASN A 190 -1.58 -4.60 -3.82
CA ASN A 190 -1.59 -5.68 -4.79
C ASN A 190 -2.99 -6.19 -5.20
N LYS A 191 -3.29 -6.14 -6.50
CA LYS A 191 -4.51 -6.69 -7.11
C LYS A 191 -4.18 -7.81 -8.09
N PHE A 192 -3.83 -8.99 -7.56
CA PHE A 192 -3.46 -10.09 -8.43
C PHE A 192 -4.56 -10.56 -9.37
N GLN A 193 -4.26 -10.70 -10.66
CA GLN A 193 -5.07 -11.41 -11.61
C GLN A 193 -4.25 -12.50 -12.30
N TYR A 194 -4.80 -13.70 -12.31
CA TYR A 194 -4.18 -14.89 -12.87
C TYR A 194 -4.80 -15.25 -14.21
N LYS A 195 -3.99 -15.81 -15.11
CA LYS A 195 -4.48 -16.45 -16.34
C LYS A 195 -3.61 -17.61 -16.77
N VAL A 196 -4.20 -18.55 -17.50
CA VAL A 196 -3.47 -19.53 -18.29
C VAL A 196 -3.10 -18.89 -19.63
N ILE A 197 -1.88 -19.13 -20.11
CA ILE A 197 -1.47 -18.67 -21.44
C ILE A 197 -1.84 -19.76 -22.45
N GLU A 198 -2.93 -19.56 -23.18
CA GLU A 198 -3.49 -20.55 -24.13
C GLU A 198 -2.47 -21.08 -25.14
N ASN A 199 -1.56 -20.22 -25.63
CA ASN A 199 -0.56 -20.61 -26.64
C ASN A 199 0.80 -21.04 -26.05
N SER A 200 0.85 -21.43 -24.78
CA SER A 200 2.11 -21.79 -24.11
C SER A 200 2.39 -23.29 -24.02
N GLY A 201 1.41 -24.13 -24.37
CA GLY A 201 1.52 -25.58 -24.30
C GLY A 201 0.27 -26.30 -24.79
N TYR A 202 0.40 -27.59 -25.10
CA TYR A 202 -0.74 -28.44 -25.49
C TYR A 202 -1.77 -28.49 -24.36
N GLY A 203 -3.06 -28.35 -24.71
CA GLY A 203 -4.19 -28.47 -23.80
C GLY A 203 -4.31 -27.35 -22.76
N ALA A 204 -3.60 -26.22 -22.92
CA ALA A 204 -3.71 -25.08 -22.00
C ALA A 204 -5.15 -24.50 -21.93
N ASP A 205 -5.90 -24.58 -23.03
CA ASP A 205 -7.31 -24.17 -23.16
C ASP A 205 -8.28 -25.06 -22.34
N LYS A 206 -7.81 -26.21 -21.84
CA LYS A 206 -8.56 -27.08 -20.93
C LYS A 206 -8.49 -26.60 -19.48
N PHE A 207 -7.70 -25.56 -19.19
CA PHE A 207 -7.50 -25.03 -17.85
C PHE A 207 -7.79 -23.54 -17.75
N THR A 208 -8.19 -23.09 -16.55
CA THR A 208 -8.30 -21.67 -16.21
C THR A 208 -7.72 -21.39 -14.83
N MET A 209 -7.37 -20.14 -14.58
CA MET A 209 -6.94 -19.67 -13.27
C MET A 209 -8.00 -18.75 -12.67
N VAL A 210 -8.22 -18.87 -11.37
CA VAL A 210 -9.13 -18.01 -10.61
C VAL A 210 -8.39 -17.45 -9.40
N ARG A 211 -8.57 -16.15 -9.13
CA ARG A 211 -8.02 -15.51 -7.92
C ARG A 211 -8.84 -15.93 -6.70
N ASN A 212 -8.16 -16.34 -5.64
CA ASN A 212 -8.74 -16.60 -4.33
C ASN A 212 -8.81 -15.32 -3.49
N ASN A 213 -9.60 -15.32 -2.41
CA ASN A 213 -9.75 -14.15 -1.53
C ASN A 213 -8.44 -13.76 -0.82
N ASP A 214 -7.61 -14.74 -0.52
CA ASP A 214 -6.28 -14.57 0.10
C ASP A 214 -5.20 -14.09 -0.87
N GLY A 215 -5.55 -13.83 -2.14
CA GLY A 215 -4.61 -13.39 -3.17
C GLY A 215 -3.93 -14.53 -3.93
N THR A 216 -4.08 -15.78 -3.51
CA THR A 216 -3.50 -16.94 -4.23
C THR A 216 -4.27 -17.26 -5.52
N GLY A 217 -3.68 -18.05 -6.41
CA GLY A 217 -4.30 -18.46 -7.68
C GLY A 217 -4.71 -19.93 -7.65
N SER A 218 -5.95 -20.24 -8.02
CA SER A 218 -6.46 -21.60 -8.15
C SER A 218 -6.55 -22.03 -9.61
N LEU A 219 -5.91 -23.13 -9.98
CA LEU A 219 -6.04 -23.77 -11.28
C LEU A 219 -7.27 -24.69 -11.30
N LYS A 220 -8.10 -24.55 -12.34
CA LYS A 220 -9.32 -25.34 -12.54
C LYS A 220 -9.36 -25.94 -13.93
N ILE A 221 -10.06 -27.06 -14.05
CA ILE A 221 -10.33 -27.73 -15.31
C ILE A 221 -11.63 -27.15 -15.90
N VAL A 222 -11.60 -26.74 -17.16
CA VAL A 222 -12.76 -26.15 -17.88
C VAL A 222 -13.19 -26.97 -19.09
N GLN A 223 -12.42 -27.99 -19.47
CA GLN A 223 -12.79 -28.96 -20.49
C GLN A 223 -12.44 -30.38 -20.02
N PRO A 224 -13.17 -31.41 -20.48
CA PRO A 224 -12.86 -32.80 -20.14
C PRO A 224 -11.41 -33.20 -20.45
N LEU A 225 -10.84 -33.98 -19.54
CA LEU A 225 -9.55 -34.64 -19.67
C LEU A 225 -9.79 -36.14 -19.84
N ASP A 226 -9.06 -36.75 -20.75
CA ASP A 226 -9.24 -38.14 -21.20
C ASP A 226 -7.85 -38.77 -21.32
N TYR A 227 -7.58 -39.84 -20.57
CA TYR A 227 -6.28 -40.51 -20.53
C TYR A 227 -6.03 -41.32 -21.81
N GLU A 228 -7.06 -41.92 -22.40
CA GLU A 228 -6.97 -42.70 -23.64
C GLU A 228 -6.61 -41.85 -24.86
N ASP A 229 -6.75 -40.52 -24.78
CA ASP A 229 -6.21 -39.61 -25.78
C ASP A 229 -4.66 -39.61 -25.72
N LEU A 230 -4.05 -40.13 -26.79
CA LEU A 230 -2.59 -40.27 -26.95
C LEU A 230 -1.78 -38.99 -26.71
N LEU A 231 -2.36 -37.81 -26.91
CA LEU A 231 -1.69 -36.53 -26.63
C LEU A 231 -1.83 -36.14 -25.16
N GLN A 232 -2.95 -36.47 -24.54
CA GLN A 232 -3.24 -36.16 -23.13
C GLN A 232 -2.55 -37.13 -22.17
N SER A 233 -2.32 -38.39 -22.57
CA SER A 233 -1.64 -39.41 -21.77
C SER A 233 -0.20 -39.02 -21.37
N ASN A 234 0.43 -38.10 -22.12
CA ASN A 234 1.75 -37.54 -21.80
C ASN A 234 1.71 -36.42 -20.74
N GLY A 235 0.51 -36.02 -20.32
CA GLY A 235 0.26 -34.89 -19.44
C GLY A 235 0.30 -33.54 -20.16
N PHE A 236 0.05 -32.49 -19.40
CA PHE A 236 0.01 -31.11 -19.87
C PHE A 236 1.18 -30.32 -19.29
N ARG A 237 1.77 -29.44 -20.10
CA ARG A 237 2.79 -28.49 -19.65
C ARG A 237 2.56 -27.14 -20.30
N PHE A 238 2.18 -26.14 -19.52
CA PHE A 238 1.83 -24.80 -20.00
C PHE A 238 2.30 -23.73 -19.00
N ARG A 239 2.27 -22.47 -19.41
CA ARG A 239 2.61 -21.32 -18.58
C ARG A 239 1.36 -20.66 -18.03
N ILE A 240 1.46 -20.25 -16.77
CA ILE A 240 0.53 -19.34 -16.11
C ILE A 240 1.16 -17.96 -16.01
N GLN A 241 0.32 -16.93 -15.96
CA GLN A 241 0.71 -15.55 -15.71
C GLN A 241 -0.05 -15.01 -14.49
N VAL A 242 0.62 -14.18 -13.71
CA VAL A 242 -0.01 -13.26 -12.76
C VAL A 242 0.36 -11.82 -13.13
N ASN A 243 -0.57 -10.89 -12.97
CA ASN A 243 -0.30 -9.45 -12.94
C ASN A 243 -0.77 -8.86 -11.61
N ASP A 244 -0.22 -7.73 -11.19
CA ASP A 244 -0.43 -7.07 -9.89
C ASP A 244 -1.52 -5.97 -9.88
N LYS A 245 -2.11 -5.65 -11.04
CA LYS A 245 -3.06 -4.53 -11.21
C LYS A 245 -4.53 -4.96 -11.35
N GLY A 246 -4.77 -6.21 -11.72
CA GLY A 246 -6.11 -6.75 -11.93
C GLY A 246 -6.61 -6.57 -13.36
N GLU A 247 -7.94 -6.63 -13.55
CA GLU A 247 -8.59 -6.34 -14.82
C GLU A 247 -8.81 -4.83 -14.97
N ASP A 248 -7.88 -4.06 -15.54
CA ASP A 248 -8.26 -2.74 -16.05
C ASP A 248 -7.41 -2.10 -17.16
N ASN A 249 -8.13 -1.32 -17.97
CA ASN A 249 -7.79 -0.66 -19.24
C ASN A 249 -7.00 0.65 -19.09
N ASP A 250 -6.28 0.83 -17.99
CA ASP A 250 -5.57 2.09 -17.72
C ASP A 250 -4.08 2.01 -18.10
N ASN A 251 -3.51 3.12 -18.55
CA ASN A 251 -2.12 3.22 -19.04
C ASN A 251 -1.06 3.11 -17.93
N ASP A 252 -1.46 3.01 -16.65
CA ASP A 252 -0.48 2.83 -15.57
C ASP A 252 0.28 1.52 -15.72
N LYS A 253 1.58 1.58 -15.42
CA LYS A 253 2.48 0.43 -15.42
C LYS A 253 1.97 -0.64 -14.45
N TYR A 254 2.15 -1.88 -14.85
CA TYR A 254 1.88 -3.07 -14.06
C TYR A 254 2.99 -4.07 -14.34
N HIS A 255 3.25 -4.96 -13.41
CA HIS A 255 4.22 -6.02 -13.61
C HIS A 255 3.51 -7.36 -13.86
N VAL A 256 4.26 -8.25 -14.49
CA VAL A 256 3.80 -9.60 -14.81
C VAL A 256 4.86 -10.61 -14.43
N ALA A 257 4.41 -11.73 -13.88
CA ALA A 257 5.25 -12.90 -13.67
C ALA A 257 4.68 -14.13 -14.36
N TYR A 258 5.56 -15.09 -14.59
CA TYR A 258 5.26 -16.31 -15.30
C TYR A 258 5.83 -17.51 -14.55
N SER A 259 5.10 -18.61 -14.54
CA SER A 259 5.57 -19.89 -14.01
C SER A 259 5.05 -21.04 -14.88
N TRP A 260 5.75 -22.16 -14.87
CA TRP A 260 5.31 -23.38 -15.55
C TRP A 260 4.37 -24.20 -14.66
N VAL A 261 3.43 -24.89 -15.27
CA VAL A 261 2.57 -25.88 -14.62
C VAL A 261 2.64 -27.17 -15.41
N VAL A 262 2.85 -28.27 -14.70
CA VAL A 262 2.82 -29.63 -15.21
C VAL A 262 1.67 -30.38 -14.55
N VAL A 263 0.73 -30.86 -15.35
CA VAL A 263 -0.42 -31.65 -14.91
C VAL A 263 -0.27 -33.06 -15.47
N LYS A 264 -0.13 -34.06 -14.60
CA LYS A 264 -0.14 -35.47 -15.02
C LYS A 264 -1.54 -36.05 -14.88
N LEU A 265 -1.95 -36.86 -15.86
CA LEU A 265 -3.20 -37.61 -15.81
C LEU A 265 -2.98 -38.99 -15.22
N ARG A 266 -3.90 -39.40 -14.35
CA ARG A 266 -4.05 -40.79 -13.89
C ARG A 266 -5.16 -41.46 -14.67
N ASP A 267 -4.82 -42.62 -15.21
CA ASP A 267 -5.72 -43.58 -15.83
C ASP A 267 -6.71 -44.11 -14.79
N ILE A 268 -8.00 -43.95 -15.09
CA ILE A 268 -9.11 -44.52 -14.37
C ILE A 268 -9.83 -45.47 -15.32
N ASN A 269 -10.12 -46.69 -14.85
CA ASN A 269 -10.84 -47.68 -15.64
C ASN A 269 -12.31 -47.26 -15.94
N ASP A 270 -12.50 -46.46 -16.98
CA ASP A 270 -13.75 -45.89 -17.47
C ASP A 270 -14.20 -46.58 -18.79
N ASN A 271 -13.26 -47.23 -19.47
CA ASN A 271 -13.46 -47.94 -20.72
C ASN A 271 -13.81 -49.42 -20.48
N LYS A 272 -14.96 -49.85 -21.02
CA LYS A 272 -15.35 -51.27 -20.98
C LYS A 272 -14.45 -52.11 -21.90
N PRO A 273 -14.10 -53.35 -21.53
CA PRO A 273 -13.39 -54.25 -22.42
C PRO A 273 -14.20 -54.49 -23.70
N GLN A 274 -13.52 -54.46 -24.84
CA GLN A 274 -14.11 -54.72 -26.14
C GLN A 274 -13.49 -55.98 -26.75
N PHE A 275 -14.32 -56.85 -27.29
CA PHE A 275 -13.85 -57.99 -28.09
C PHE A 275 -13.32 -57.47 -29.43
N GLU A 276 -12.23 -58.07 -29.94
CA GLU A 276 -11.69 -57.74 -31.27
C GLU A 276 -12.72 -57.93 -32.39
N ARG A 277 -13.68 -58.84 -32.19
CA ARG A 277 -14.76 -59.14 -33.14
C ARG A 277 -16.08 -59.37 -32.37
N PRO A 278 -17.22 -58.94 -32.92
CA PRO A 278 -18.52 -59.16 -32.29
C PRO A 278 -18.90 -60.64 -32.23
N ASN A 279 -18.41 -61.43 -33.20
CA ASN A 279 -18.62 -62.88 -33.28
C ASN A 279 -17.27 -63.56 -33.47
N ILE A 280 -16.97 -64.54 -32.61
CA ILE A 280 -15.78 -65.40 -32.73
C ILE A 280 -16.30 -66.80 -33.02
N GLU A 281 -16.16 -67.24 -34.27
CA GLU A 281 -16.49 -68.61 -34.69
C GLU A 281 -15.22 -69.46 -34.71
N VAL A 282 -15.23 -70.58 -33.97
CA VAL A 282 -14.12 -71.54 -33.93
C VAL A 282 -14.69 -72.94 -34.17
N SER A 283 -14.00 -73.73 -34.98
CA SER A 283 -14.36 -75.13 -35.24
C SER A 283 -13.49 -76.08 -34.42
N VAL A 284 -14.11 -77.09 -33.81
CA VAL A 284 -13.43 -78.07 -32.96
C VAL A 284 -13.71 -79.48 -33.47
N TYR A 285 -12.70 -80.35 -33.45
CA TYR A 285 -12.87 -81.76 -33.78
C TYR A 285 -13.67 -82.48 -32.69
N GLU A 286 -14.51 -83.44 -33.08
CA GLU A 286 -15.40 -84.19 -32.18
C GLU A 286 -14.67 -84.97 -31.08
N ASN A 287 -13.39 -85.29 -31.29
CA ASN A 287 -12.55 -86.06 -30.37
C ASN A 287 -11.64 -85.17 -29.50
N ALA A 288 -11.95 -83.88 -29.36
CA ALA A 288 -11.15 -82.99 -28.53
C ALA A 288 -11.17 -83.42 -27.05
N GLU A 289 -9.97 -83.58 -26.48
CA GLU A 289 -9.78 -83.90 -25.06
C GLU A 289 -10.08 -82.69 -24.16
N VAL A 290 -10.57 -82.96 -22.94
CA VAL A 290 -10.90 -81.94 -21.95
C VAL A 290 -9.64 -81.15 -21.56
N GLY A 291 -9.72 -79.82 -21.62
CA GLY A 291 -8.62 -78.91 -21.26
C GLY A 291 -7.75 -78.47 -22.44
N LYS A 292 -8.09 -78.86 -23.68
CA LYS A 292 -7.38 -78.40 -24.88
C LYS A 292 -7.79 -76.96 -25.22
N SER A 293 -6.81 -76.08 -25.40
CA SER A 293 -7.03 -74.70 -25.86
C SER A 293 -7.60 -74.67 -27.27
N LEU A 294 -8.53 -73.74 -27.51
CA LEU A 294 -9.14 -73.41 -28.80
C LEU A 294 -8.39 -72.30 -29.51
#